data_AF-A0A662HFS6-F1
#
_entry.id   AF-A0A662HFS6-F1
#
_cell.length_a   1.000
_cell.length_b   1.000
_cell.length_c   1.000
_cell.angle_alpha   90.00
_cell.angle_beta   90.00
_cell.angle_gamma   90.00
#
_symmetry.space_group_name_H-M   'P 1'
#
loop_
_entity.id
_entity.type
_entity.pdbx_description
1 polymer ?
#
loop_
_entity_poly.entity_id
_entity_poly.type
_entity_poly.pdbx_seq_one_letter_code
_entity_poly.pdbx_strand_id
1 'polypeptide(L)'
;MLNNEALNCNIEEERTYVQYIRKNVFIHSVFLALVRTVKYSATSQYNRVSMRKLHSVVIYDTTLRDGEQCPGVSFSVEEKVKIAKMLDELGIPQIEAGFPVVSDEERRAVKAVTSERLNADILVLSRSLIGDVDEALKCDVDGVLIFIPLPEIHLRRKLKITYEEAVEKAVKTAEYAKEHGLFVQVSVEDATRTPLKRLIDFFSRVVEVKPDRIGLADTAGCITPLGMKYLVRKIKRSVNAKVAVHCHNDFG
;
A
#
# COMPACT_ATOMS: atom_id res chain seq x y z
N MET A 1 7.09 -11.33 62.38
CA MET A 1 5.96 -10.39 62.20
C MET A 1 6.36 -9.36 61.16
N LEU A 2 5.78 -9.47 59.97
CA LEU A 2 5.22 -8.37 59.16
C LEU A 2 4.67 -9.02 57.88
N ASN A 3 3.36 -8.93 57.76
CA ASN A 3 2.57 -9.34 56.60
C ASN A 3 3.00 -8.56 55.36
N ASN A 4 2.92 -9.20 54.19
CA ASN A 4 2.47 -8.50 53.00
C ASN A 4 1.69 -9.47 52.11
N GLU A 5 0.51 -9.00 51.75
CA GLU A 5 -0.56 -9.73 51.09
C GLU A 5 -0.19 -10.11 49.65
N ALA A 6 -0.68 -11.26 49.25
CA ALA A 6 -0.56 -11.81 47.92
C ALA A 6 -1.33 -10.95 46.90
N LEU A 7 -0.63 -10.51 45.86
CA LEU A 7 -1.23 -10.19 44.56
C LEU A 7 -0.72 -11.22 43.57
N ASN A 8 -1.50 -12.29 43.44
CA ASN A 8 -1.36 -13.28 42.37
C ASN A 8 -1.59 -12.59 41.02
N CYS A 9 -0.58 -12.60 40.16
CA CYS A 9 -0.76 -12.47 38.73
C CYS A 9 0.12 -13.52 38.05
N ASN A 10 -0.44 -14.72 37.90
CA ASN A 10 0.09 -15.73 37.00
C ASN A 10 -0.25 -15.31 35.58
N ILE A 11 0.74 -14.80 34.85
CA ILE A 11 0.71 -14.76 33.39
C ILE A 11 1.98 -15.51 32.96
N GLU A 12 1.81 -16.80 32.68
CA GLU A 12 2.82 -17.60 32.01
C GLU A 12 3.09 -17.01 30.61
N GLU A 13 4.37 -16.97 30.26
CA GLU A 13 4.92 -16.43 29.02
C GLU A 13 4.37 -17.15 27.78
N GLU A 14 3.54 -16.48 26.97
CA GLU A 14 3.43 -16.79 25.53
C GLU A 14 4.17 -15.73 24.72
N ARG A 15 5.40 -16.08 24.33
CA ARG A 15 6.24 -15.29 23.42
C ARG A 15 5.64 -15.35 22.01
N THR A 16 5.16 -14.21 21.51
CA THR A 16 4.61 -14.13 20.15
C THR A 16 5.68 -13.60 19.18
N TYR A 17 6.06 -14.44 18.22
CA TYR A 17 6.88 -14.09 17.06
C TYR A 17 5.97 -13.60 15.93
N VAL A 18 6.36 -12.54 15.22
CA VAL A 18 5.70 -12.12 13.98
C VAL A 18 6.72 -12.12 12.85
N GLN A 19 6.25 -12.65 11.70
CA GLN A 19 6.78 -12.57 10.33
C GLN A 19 7.47 -13.85 9.83
N TYR A 20 6.76 -14.65 9.02
CA TYR A 20 7.10 -14.81 7.59
C TYR A 20 6.05 -15.63 6.82
N ILE A 21 5.87 -15.27 5.56
CA ILE A 21 5.18 -16.08 4.54
C ILE A 21 6.03 -17.33 4.26
N ARG A 22 5.60 -18.49 4.75
CA ARG A 22 5.73 -19.80 4.07
C ARG A 22 4.87 -20.86 4.75
N LYS A 23 3.95 -21.43 3.96
CA LYS A 23 3.16 -22.66 4.17
C LYS A 23 2.61 -22.89 5.58
N ASN A 24 1.45 -22.29 5.85
CA ASN A 24 0.25 -22.88 6.48
C ASN A 24 -0.55 -21.78 7.17
N VAL A 25 -1.85 -21.73 6.85
CA VAL A 25 -2.82 -20.73 7.29
C VAL A 25 -3.03 -20.85 8.80
N PHE A 26 -2.65 -19.81 9.54
CA PHE A 26 -3.08 -19.58 10.94
C PHE A 26 -3.48 -18.11 11.10
N ILE A 27 -4.42 -17.67 10.26
CA ILE A 27 -4.99 -16.31 10.26
C ILE A 27 -6.48 -16.46 10.56
N HIS A 28 -6.84 -16.57 11.83
CA HIS A 28 -8.26 -16.41 12.19
C HIS A 28 -8.46 -15.70 13.52
N SER A 29 -7.69 -16.01 14.56
CA SER A 29 -7.99 -15.46 15.89
C SER A 29 -7.16 -14.23 16.28
N VAL A 30 -5.90 -14.14 15.84
CA VAL A 30 -4.95 -13.12 16.31
C VAL A 30 -5.04 -11.80 15.53
N PHE A 31 -5.44 -11.85 14.25
CA PHE A 31 -5.49 -10.65 13.40
C PHE A 31 -6.79 -9.83 13.60
N LEU A 32 -7.91 -10.49 13.92
CA LEU A 32 -9.21 -9.85 14.16
C LEU A 32 -9.19 -8.88 15.37
N ALA A 33 -8.36 -9.17 16.38
CA ALA A 33 -8.16 -8.26 17.52
C ALA A 33 -7.32 -7.03 17.15
N LEU A 34 -6.41 -7.16 16.18
CA LEU A 34 -5.52 -6.10 15.72
C LEU A 34 -6.30 -5.05 14.92
N VAL A 35 -7.12 -5.47 13.95
CA VAL A 35 -7.74 -4.54 12.98
C VAL A 35 -8.92 -3.75 13.56
N ARG A 36 -9.75 -4.36 14.43
CA ARG A 36 -10.90 -3.66 15.04
C ARG A 36 -10.53 -2.64 16.12
N THR A 37 -9.30 -2.69 16.62
CA THR A 37 -8.80 -1.79 17.67
C THR A 37 -7.28 -1.70 17.61
N VAL A 38 -6.70 -1.09 16.57
CA VAL A 38 -5.30 -0.63 16.66
C VAL A 38 -5.25 0.56 17.64
N LYS A 39 -5.42 0.29 18.93
CA LYS A 39 -5.10 1.16 20.07
C LYS A 39 -3.65 0.97 20.53
N TYR A 40 -2.96 -0.06 20.03
CA TYR A 40 -1.58 -0.38 20.39
C TYR A 40 -0.76 -0.72 19.15
N SER A 41 0.37 -0.03 19.01
CA SER A 41 1.37 -0.32 17.99
C SER A 41 2.15 -1.56 18.41
N ALA A 42 2.09 -2.64 17.63
CA ALA A 42 3.10 -3.69 17.71
C ALA A 42 4.41 -3.09 17.15
N THR A 43 5.35 -2.81 18.03
CA THR A 43 6.68 -2.36 17.64
C THR A 43 7.63 -3.56 17.75
N SER A 44 8.56 -3.69 16.81
CA SER A 44 9.71 -4.61 16.91
C SER A 44 10.27 -4.64 18.34
N GLN A 45 10.81 -5.78 18.80
CA GLN A 45 11.43 -5.93 20.12
C GLN A 45 12.52 -4.89 20.44
N TYR A 46 13.05 -4.24 19.40
CA TYR A 46 14.04 -3.17 19.50
C TYR A 46 13.44 -1.77 19.70
N ASN A 47 12.11 -1.64 19.64
CA ASN A 47 11.39 -0.39 19.77
C ASN A 47 10.58 -0.39 21.07
N ARG A 48 10.73 0.66 21.89
CA ARG A 48 9.87 0.89 23.07
C ARG A 48 8.42 1.06 22.60
N VAL A 49 7.51 0.30 23.23
CA VAL A 49 6.06 0.46 23.04
C VAL A 49 5.68 1.92 23.25
N SER A 50 5.14 2.55 22.21
CA SER A 50 4.73 3.94 22.27
C SER A 50 3.29 4.05 22.75
N MET A 51 3.07 4.71 23.89
CA MET A 51 1.73 5.04 24.41
C MET A 51 1.08 6.24 23.69
N ARG A 52 1.64 6.69 22.56
CA ARG A 52 1.12 7.85 21.83
C ARG A 52 -0.18 7.48 21.14
N LYS A 53 -1.19 8.35 21.26
CA LYS A 53 -2.42 8.25 20.48
C LYS A 53 -2.06 8.21 18.99
N LEU A 54 -2.32 7.07 18.36
CA LEU A 54 -2.09 6.89 16.93
C LEU A 54 -2.99 7.86 16.17
N HIS A 55 -2.41 8.51 15.16
CA HIS A 55 -3.22 9.22 14.16
C HIS A 55 -3.98 8.16 13.35
N SER A 56 -5.09 8.54 12.72
CA SER A 56 -5.82 7.62 11.83
C SER A 56 -4.87 7.13 10.72
N VAL A 57 -4.53 5.84 10.76
CA VAL A 57 -3.76 5.15 9.72
C VAL A 57 -4.75 4.31 8.92
N VAL A 58 -4.64 4.36 7.60
CA VAL A 58 -5.38 3.47 6.71
C VAL A 58 -4.45 2.33 6.37
N ILE A 59 -4.90 1.10 6.66
CA ILE A 59 -4.23 -0.10 6.18
C ILE A 59 -4.80 -0.39 4.81
N TYR A 60 -3.91 -0.62 3.85
CA TYR A 60 -4.28 -1.02 2.52
C TYR A 60 -3.49 -2.30 2.22
N ASP A 61 -4.19 -3.35 1.82
CA ASP A 61 -3.60 -4.67 1.61
C ASP A 61 -3.33 -4.91 0.12
N THR A 62 -2.16 -5.47 -0.19
CA THR A 62 -1.73 -5.77 -1.55
C THR A 62 -1.39 -7.25 -1.75
N THR A 63 -1.94 -8.14 -0.92
CA THR A 63 -1.72 -9.58 -1.02
C THR A 63 -2.10 -10.10 -2.41
N LEU A 64 -3.20 -9.62 -2.98
CA LEU A 64 -3.73 -10.05 -4.28
C LEU A 64 -3.01 -9.45 -5.49
N ARG A 65 -2.06 -8.52 -5.28
CA ARG A 65 -1.28 -7.89 -6.34
C ARG A 65 0.22 -8.04 -6.09
N ASP A 66 0.81 -7.29 -5.16
CA ASP A 66 2.26 -7.36 -4.87
C ASP A 66 2.66 -8.72 -4.29
N GLY A 67 1.79 -9.29 -3.44
CA GLY A 67 2.00 -10.63 -2.86
C GLY A 67 2.02 -11.75 -3.92
N GLU A 68 1.24 -11.59 -5.00
CA GLU A 68 1.22 -12.54 -6.12
C GLU A 68 2.50 -12.49 -6.98
N GLN A 69 3.24 -11.38 -6.95
CA GLN A 69 4.53 -11.28 -7.67
C GLN A 69 5.65 -12.09 -7.01
N CYS A 70 5.39 -12.73 -5.86
CA CYS A 70 6.32 -13.65 -5.23
C CYS A 70 6.54 -14.89 -6.11
N PRO A 71 7.80 -15.26 -6.42
CA PRO A 71 8.08 -16.45 -7.23
C PRO A 71 7.40 -17.72 -6.70
N GLY A 72 6.60 -18.35 -7.56
CA GLY A 72 5.86 -19.57 -7.22
C GLY A 72 4.52 -19.33 -6.52
N VAL A 73 4.06 -18.08 -6.45
CA VAL A 73 2.70 -17.72 -6.03
C VAL A 73 1.91 -17.32 -7.28
N SER A 74 0.68 -17.84 -7.39
CA SER A 74 -0.32 -17.44 -8.38
C SER A 74 -1.66 -17.81 -7.80
N PHE A 75 -2.63 -16.90 -7.89
CA PHE A 75 -3.97 -17.15 -7.39
C PHE A 75 -4.94 -17.36 -8.56
N SER A 76 -5.73 -18.42 -8.48
CA SER A 76 -6.93 -18.55 -9.31
C SER A 76 -7.94 -17.43 -8.99
N VAL A 77 -8.89 -17.21 -9.90
CA VAL A 77 -9.98 -16.24 -9.71
C VAL A 77 -10.72 -16.52 -8.39
N GLU A 78 -11.04 -17.79 -8.14
CA GLU A 78 -11.76 -18.23 -6.94
C GLU A 78 -10.94 -17.99 -5.67
N GLU A 79 -9.63 -18.19 -5.72
CA GLU A 79 -8.72 -17.89 -4.61
C GLU A 79 -8.64 -16.39 -4.34
N LYS A 80 -8.54 -15.55 -5.38
CA LYS A 80 -8.54 -14.08 -5.20
C LYS A 80 -9.83 -13.60 -4.54
N VAL A 81 -10.99 -14.08 -5.00
CA VAL A 81 -12.30 -13.77 -4.41
C VAL A 81 -12.37 -14.21 -2.95
N LYS A 82 -11.92 -15.44 -2.64
CA LYS A 82 -11.94 -15.96 -1.28
C LYS A 82 -11.05 -15.13 -0.34
N ILE A 83 -9.83 -14.81 -0.77
CA ILE A 83 -8.90 -13.99 0.02
C ILE A 83 -9.45 -12.57 0.19
N ALA A 84 -10.04 -11.97 -0.85
CA ALA A 84 -10.65 -10.64 -0.75
C ALA A 84 -11.77 -10.58 0.31
N LYS A 85 -12.66 -11.60 0.34
CA LYS A 85 -13.69 -11.74 1.38
C LYS A 85 -13.08 -11.85 2.77
N MET A 86 -12.03 -12.64 2.93
CA MET A 86 -11.33 -12.76 4.21
C MET A 86 -10.73 -11.42 4.65
N LEU A 87 -10.13 -10.66 3.74
CA LEU A 87 -9.59 -9.33 4.04
C LEU A 87 -10.69 -8.34 4.43
N ASP A 88 -11.85 -8.38 3.77
CA ASP A 88 -13.02 -7.57 4.12
C ASP A 88 -13.58 -7.92 5.50
N GLU A 89 -13.72 -9.22 5.81
CA GLU A 89 -14.17 -9.71 7.12
C GLU A 89 -13.21 -9.29 8.26
N LEU A 90 -11.91 -9.21 7.96
CA LEU A 90 -10.90 -8.67 8.89
C LEU A 90 -11.08 -7.16 9.12
N GLY A 91 -11.83 -6.45 8.28
CA GLY A 91 -12.05 -5.02 8.35
C GLY A 91 -10.94 -4.19 7.70
N ILE A 92 -10.23 -4.77 6.71
CA ILE A 92 -9.27 -4.03 5.91
C ILE A 92 -10.04 -3.03 5.04
N PRO A 93 -9.79 -1.71 5.15
CA PRO A 93 -10.62 -0.73 4.46
C PRO A 93 -10.35 -0.65 2.95
N GLN A 94 -9.18 -1.12 2.48
CA GLN A 94 -8.82 -1.05 1.06
C GLN A 94 -7.98 -2.24 0.62
N ILE A 95 -8.34 -2.83 -0.52
CA ILE A 95 -7.72 -4.04 -1.08
C ILE A 95 -7.23 -3.76 -2.50
N GLU A 96 -5.95 -4.00 -2.78
CA GLU A 96 -5.43 -4.03 -4.15
C GLU A 96 -5.73 -5.37 -4.79
N ALA A 97 -6.75 -5.43 -5.64
CA ALA A 97 -7.22 -6.69 -6.20
C ALA A 97 -6.39 -7.21 -7.38
N GLY A 98 -5.51 -6.39 -7.97
CA GLY A 98 -4.70 -6.82 -9.11
C GLY A 98 -4.23 -5.70 -10.03
N PHE A 99 -3.85 -6.09 -11.24
CA PHE A 99 -3.42 -5.19 -12.32
C PHE A 99 -4.11 -5.52 -13.66
N PRO A 100 -5.35 -5.02 -13.91
CA PRO A 100 -6.24 -5.47 -14.98
C PRO A 100 -5.65 -5.52 -16.39
N VAL A 101 -4.75 -4.58 -16.74
CA VAL A 101 -4.15 -4.50 -18.07
C VAL A 101 -3.17 -5.64 -18.39
N VAL A 102 -2.73 -6.40 -17.38
CA VAL A 102 -1.71 -7.45 -17.53
C VAL A 102 -2.22 -8.60 -18.40
N SER A 103 -3.47 -9.02 -18.21
CA SER A 103 -4.08 -10.10 -18.99
C SER A 103 -5.60 -10.09 -18.86
N ASP A 104 -6.28 -10.79 -19.77
CA ASP A 104 -7.72 -11.00 -19.71
C ASP A 104 -8.14 -11.81 -18.46
N GLU A 105 -7.27 -12.68 -17.98
CA GLU A 105 -7.48 -13.43 -16.74
C GLU A 105 -7.41 -12.53 -15.52
N GLU A 106 -6.42 -11.63 -15.47
CA GLU A 106 -6.28 -10.66 -14.38
C GLU A 106 -7.47 -9.69 -14.34
N ARG A 107 -7.92 -9.23 -15.51
CA ARG A 107 -9.15 -8.42 -15.62
C ARG A 107 -10.38 -9.18 -15.12
N ARG A 108 -10.55 -10.46 -15.49
CA ARG A 108 -11.65 -11.31 -15.00
C ARG A 108 -11.56 -11.50 -13.49
N ALA A 109 -10.37 -11.69 -12.94
CA ALA A 109 -10.18 -11.88 -11.50
C ALA A 109 -10.54 -10.63 -10.71
N VAL A 110 -10.07 -9.45 -11.14
CA VAL A 110 -10.45 -8.16 -10.53
C VAL A 110 -11.96 -7.95 -10.62
N LYS A 111 -12.58 -8.18 -11.79
CA LYS A 111 -14.03 -8.06 -11.96
C LYS A 111 -14.81 -8.99 -11.04
N ALA A 112 -14.31 -10.20 -10.82
CA ALA A 112 -14.93 -11.15 -9.89
C ALA A 112 -14.87 -10.61 -8.45
N VAL A 113 -13.73 -10.05 -8.03
CA VAL A 113 -13.58 -9.43 -6.70
C VAL A 113 -14.52 -8.24 -6.51
N THR A 114 -14.60 -7.31 -7.47
CA THR A 114 -15.51 -6.14 -7.36
C THR A 114 -16.98 -6.55 -7.35
N SER A 115 -17.34 -7.63 -8.05
CA SER A 115 -18.72 -8.16 -8.09
C SER A 115 -19.23 -8.67 -6.74
N GLU A 116 -18.33 -8.94 -5.79
CA GLU A 116 -18.70 -9.37 -4.42
C GLU A 116 -19.24 -8.24 -3.55
N ARG A 117 -19.12 -6.97 -3.98
CA ARG A 117 -19.64 -5.79 -3.27
C ARG A 117 -19.23 -5.76 -1.79
N LEU A 118 -17.93 -5.95 -1.57
CA LEU A 118 -17.29 -5.91 -0.26
C LEU A 118 -17.43 -4.52 0.38
N ASN A 119 -17.22 -4.42 1.69
CA ASN A 119 -17.23 -3.12 2.39
C ASN A 119 -15.94 -2.33 2.14
N ALA A 120 -14.84 -3.02 1.86
CA ALA A 120 -13.55 -2.44 1.49
C ALA A 120 -13.57 -1.82 0.09
N ASP A 121 -12.86 -0.71 -0.09
CA ASP A 121 -12.60 -0.16 -1.43
C ASP A 121 -11.70 -1.12 -2.20
N ILE A 122 -12.11 -1.48 -3.42
CA ILE A 122 -11.33 -2.31 -4.33
C ILE A 122 -10.53 -1.41 -5.27
N LEU A 123 -9.21 -1.44 -5.09
CA LEU A 123 -8.26 -0.65 -5.85
C LEU A 123 -7.45 -1.54 -6.79
N VAL A 124 -6.91 -0.97 -7.86
CA VAL A 124 -6.01 -1.69 -8.77
C VAL A 124 -4.78 -0.87 -9.16
N LEU A 125 -3.69 -1.57 -9.48
CA LEU A 125 -2.51 -0.93 -10.02
C LEU A 125 -2.79 -0.39 -11.43
N SER A 126 -2.18 0.75 -11.77
CA SER A 126 -2.23 1.32 -13.11
C SER A 126 -0.87 1.94 -13.44
N ARG A 127 -0.33 1.72 -14.64
CA ARG A 127 0.73 2.59 -15.14
C ARG A 127 0.16 4.00 -15.34
N SER A 128 1.05 4.99 -15.51
CA SER A 128 0.67 6.35 -15.90
C SER A 128 0.26 6.41 -17.39
N LEU A 129 -0.79 5.68 -17.75
CA LEU A 129 -1.37 5.56 -19.09
C LEU A 129 -2.90 5.54 -18.99
N ILE A 130 -3.57 6.29 -19.87
CA ILE A 130 -5.04 6.35 -19.94
C ILE A 130 -5.65 4.96 -20.17
N GLY A 131 -5.07 4.17 -21.07
CA GLY A 131 -5.58 2.83 -21.38
C GLY A 131 -5.56 1.86 -20.19
N ASP A 132 -4.64 2.02 -19.24
CA ASP A 132 -4.65 1.21 -18.01
C ASP A 132 -5.84 1.60 -17.11
N VAL A 133 -6.19 2.89 -17.06
CA VAL A 133 -7.39 3.38 -16.35
C VAL A 133 -8.66 2.88 -17.04
N ASP A 134 -8.70 2.84 -18.37
CA ASP A 134 -9.84 2.27 -19.11
C ASP A 134 -10.06 0.78 -18.77
N GLU A 135 -8.98 -0.01 -18.65
CA GLU A 135 -9.09 -1.40 -18.20
C GLU A 135 -9.55 -1.51 -16.75
N ALA A 136 -9.13 -0.59 -15.88
CA ALA A 136 -9.62 -0.51 -14.50
C ALA A 136 -11.13 -0.21 -14.44
N LEU A 137 -11.60 0.76 -15.25
CA LEU A 137 -13.01 1.14 -15.31
C LEU A 137 -13.91 -0.03 -15.76
N LYS A 138 -13.46 -0.86 -16.70
CA LYS A 138 -14.18 -2.08 -17.12
C LYS A 138 -14.40 -3.08 -15.96
N CYS A 139 -13.58 -2.99 -14.92
CA CYS A 139 -13.66 -3.84 -13.74
C CYS A 139 -14.60 -3.30 -12.64
N ASP A 140 -15.22 -2.12 -12.79
CA ASP A 140 -16.01 -1.44 -11.75
C ASP A 140 -15.24 -1.30 -10.42
N VAL A 141 -13.96 -0.92 -10.49
CA VAL A 141 -13.14 -0.67 -9.30
C VAL A 141 -13.48 0.66 -8.65
N ASP A 142 -13.20 0.79 -7.35
CA ASP A 142 -13.39 2.04 -6.61
C ASP A 142 -12.24 3.02 -6.86
N GLY A 143 -11.06 2.53 -7.26
CA GLY A 143 -9.92 3.40 -7.50
C GLY A 143 -8.72 2.79 -8.19
N VAL A 144 -7.80 3.68 -8.57
CA VAL A 144 -6.54 3.34 -9.23
C VAL A 144 -5.33 3.84 -8.44
N LEU A 145 -4.29 3.02 -8.48
CA LEU A 145 -2.99 3.28 -7.90
C LEU A 145 -2.01 3.49 -9.04
N ILE A 146 -1.91 4.75 -9.46
CA ILE A 146 -1.05 5.16 -10.56
C ILE A 146 0.39 5.18 -10.06
N PHE A 147 1.32 4.61 -10.81
CA PHE A 147 2.75 4.69 -10.48
C PHE A 147 3.61 5.17 -11.65
N ILE A 148 4.73 5.82 -11.30
CA ILE A 148 5.79 6.16 -12.26
C ILE A 148 7.16 6.21 -11.55
N PRO A 149 8.23 5.67 -12.16
CA PRO A 149 9.58 5.87 -11.65
C PRO A 149 10.14 7.25 -12.02
N LEU A 150 10.85 7.87 -11.08
CA LEU A 150 11.55 9.15 -11.26
C LEU A 150 13.09 9.13 -11.20
N PRO A 151 13.78 8.05 -10.75
CA PRO A 151 15.22 7.98 -10.88
C PRO A 151 15.64 8.15 -12.34
N GLU A 152 16.70 8.91 -12.58
CA GLU A 152 17.13 9.24 -13.95
C GLU A 152 17.47 7.99 -14.78
N ILE A 153 18.04 6.98 -14.13
CA ILE A 153 18.32 5.69 -14.76
C ILE A 153 17.04 5.01 -15.26
N HIS A 154 15.94 5.07 -14.51
CA HIS A 154 14.66 4.50 -14.94
C HIS A 154 14.04 5.33 -16.08
N LEU A 155 14.05 6.66 -15.98
CA LEU A 155 13.54 7.53 -17.04
C LEU A 155 14.28 7.28 -18.38
N ARG A 156 15.62 7.22 -18.35
CA ARG A 156 16.45 7.06 -19.55
C ARG A 156 16.47 5.63 -20.10
N ARG A 157 16.52 4.60 -19.23
CA ARG A 157 16.74 3.21 -19.66
C ARG A 157 15.46 2.39 -19.74
N LYS A 158 14.53 2.57 -18.79
CA LYS A 158 13.27 1.80 -18.70
C LYS A 158 12.19 2.44 -19.55
N LEU A 159 11.92 3.74 -19.33
CA LEU A 159 10.81 4.43 -19.98
C LEU A 159 11.20 5.12 -21.30
N LYS A 160 12.47 5.51 -21.45
CA LYS A 160 12.99 6.29 -22.58
C LYS A 160 12.22 7.61 -22.78
N ILE A 161 11.92 8.28 -21.68
CA ILE A 161 11.24 9.58 -21.64
C ILE A 161 12.02 10.58 -20.79
N THR A 162 11.73 11.86 -21.00
CA THR A 162 12.16 12.97 -20.15
C THR A 162 11.40 13.01 -18.83
N TYR A 163 11.91 13.82 -17.89
CA TYR A 163 11.22 14.05 -16.62
C TYR A 163 9.89 14.79 -16.82
N GLU A 164 9.86 15.76 -17.71
CA GLU A 164 8.67 16.54 -18.06
C GLU A 164 7.57 15.65 -18.66
N GLU A 165 7.93 14.75 -19.57
CA GLU A 165 6.99 13.75 -20.10
C GLU A 165 6.48 12.80 -19.02
N ALA A 166 7.33 12.43 -18.05
CA ALA A 166 6.91 11.59 -16.92
C ALA A 166 5.88 12.32 -16.04
N VAL A 167 6.13 13.59 -15.71
CA VAL A 167 5.18 14.46 -15.01
C VAL A 167 3.87 14.55 -15.77
N GLU A 168 3.92 14.88 -17.06
CA GLU A 168 2.75 15.06 -17.90
C GLU A 168 1.89 13.79 -17.96
N LYS A 169 2.52 12.62 -18.13
CA LYS A 169 1.83 11.33 -18.11
C LYS A 169 1.13 11.07 -16.78
N ALA A 170 1.81 11.28 -15.66
CA ALA A 170 1.24 11.03 -14.34
C ALA A 170 0.06 11.98 -14.05
N VAL A 171 0.21 13.28 -14.36
CA VAL A 171 -0.82 14.31 -14.18
C VAL A 171 -2.04 13.99 -15.04
N LYS A 172 -1.87 13.79 -16.35
CA LYS A 172 -2.98 13.48 -17.28
C LYS A 172 -3.72 12.20 -16.89
N THR A 173 -3.00 11.17 -16.46
CA THR A 173 -3.62 9.90 -16.05
C THR A 173 -4.42 10.07 -14.77
N ALA A 174 -3.90 10.83 -13.81
CA ALA A 174 -4.60 11.13 -12.56
C ALA A 174 -5.84 11.99 -12.80
N GLU A 175 -5.75 13.04 -13.63
CA GLU A 175 -6.90 13.87 -14.03
C GLU A 175 -8.00 13.02 -14.65
N TYR A 176 -7.65 12.19 -15.64
CA TYR A 176 -8.61 11.31 -16.30
C TYR A 176 -9.30 10.35 -15.31
N ALA A 177 -8.55 9.74 -14.40
CA ALA A 177 -9.13 8.87 -13.38
C ALA A 177 -10.07 9.64 -12.43
N LYS A 178 -9.73 10.87 -12.04
CA LYS A 178 -10.61 11.72 -11.20
C LYS A 178 -11.88 12.14 -11.95
N GLU A 179 -11.80 12.46 -13.24
CA GLU A 179 -12.96 12.80 -14.07
C GLU A 179 -13.97 11.65 -14.16
N HIS A 180 -13.49 10.41 -14.06
CA HIS A 180 -14.33 9.21 -14.02
C HIS A 180 -14.77 8.82 -12.61
N GLY A 181 -14.55 9.68 -11.60
CA GLY A 181 -15.03 9.49 -10.24
C GLY A 181 -14.23 8.48 -9.41
N LEU A 182 -13.08 8.03 -9.88
CA LEU A 182 -12.26 7.07 -9.15
C LEU A 182 -11.52 7.71 -7.96
N PHE A 183 -11.27 6.90 -6.94
CA PHE A 183 -10.22 7.17 -5.96
C PHE A 183 -8.85 7.12 -6.65
N VAL A 184 -7.98 8.09 -6.40
CA VAL A 184 -6.66 8.17 -7.06
C VAL A 184 -5.52 8.28 -6.05
N GLN A 185 -4.59 7.33 -6.13
CA GLN A 185 -3.24 7.49 -5.59
C GLN A 185 -2.25 7.66 -6.73
N VAL A 186 -1.32 8.61 -6.59
CA VAL A 186 -0.14 8.71 -7.47
C VAL A 186 1.13 8.41 -6.68
N SER A 187 1.84 7.36 -7.09
CA SER A 187 3.03 6.84 -6.43
C SER A 187 4.29 7.05 -7.25
N VAL A 188 5.39 7.31 -6.55
CA VAL A 188 6.73 7.26 -7.17
C VAL A 188 7.35 5.90 -6.89
N GLU A 189 7.59 5.13 -7.96
CA GLU A 189 8.42 3.93 -7.94
C GLU A 189 9.87 4.35 -7.64
N ASP A 190 10.52 3.64 -6.72
CA ASP A 190 11.90 3.91 -6.30
C ASP A 190 12.09 5.32 -5.74
N ALA A 191 11.12 5.78 -4.94
CA ALA A 191 11.12 7.10 -4.33
C ALA A 191 12.34 7.29 -3.41
N THR A 192 12.77 6.25 -2.71
CA THR A 192 13.86 6.31 -1.72
C THR A 192 15.25 6.53 -2.33
N ARG A 193 15.42 6.28 -3.64
CA ARG A 193 16.63 6.59 -4.41
C ARG A 193 16.46 7.78 -5.36
N THR A 194 15.29 8.42 -5.35
CA THR A 194 15.04 9.63 -6.13
C THR A 194 15.51 10.87 -5.36
N PRO A 195 16.22 11.83 -5.99
CA PRO A 195 16.61 13.07 -5.33
C PRO A 195 15.40 13.82 -4.73
N LEU A 196 15.48 14.22 -3.46
CA LEU A 196 14.37 14.85 -2.74
C LEU A 196 13.79 16.07 -3.47
N LYS A 197 14.63 16.90 -4.10
CA LYS A 197 14.18 18.06 -4.89
C LYS A 197 13.28 17.65 -6.06
N ARG A 198 13.59 16.54 -6.73
CA ARG A 198 12.80 16.00 -7.84
C ARG A 198 11.47 15.42 -7.33
N LEU A 199 11.48 14.72 -6.19
CA LEU A 199 10.24 14.25 -5.56
C LEU A 199 9.30 15.40 -5.19
N ILE A 200 9.85 16.46 -4.58
CA ILE A 200 9.06 17.63 -4.18
C ILE A 200 8.48 18.32 -5.43
N ASP A 201 9.29 18.58 -6.46
CA ASP A 201 8.79 19.19 -7.70
C ASP A 201 7.70 18.34 -8.36
N PHE A 202 7.91 17.03 -8.48
CA PHE A 202 6.92 16.11 -9.05
C PHE A 202 5.61 16.14 -8.28
N PHE A 203 5.66 15.94 -6.96
CA PHE A 203 4.45 15.93 -6.15
C PHE A 203 3.76 17.29 -6.10
N SER A 204 4.49 18.41 -6.14
CA SER A 204 3.88 19.74 -6.22
C SER A 204 3.04 19.92 -7.48
N ARG A 205 3.40 19.28 -8.59
CA ARG A 205 2.60 19.31 -9.83
C ARG A 205 1.44 18.32 -9.77
N VAL A 206 1.68 17.13 -9.22
CA VAL A 206 0.65 16.10 -9.06
C VAL A 206 -0.46 16.54 -8.11
N VAL A 207 -0.18 17.26 -7.02
CA VAL A 207 -1.23 17.65 -6.07
C VAL A 207 -2.23 18.69 -6.62
N GLU A 208 -1.88 19.40 -7.70
CA GLU A 208 -2.80 20.34 -8.36
C GLU A 208 -4.05 19.63 -8.92
N VAL A 209 -3.90 18.36 -9.32
CA VAL A 209 -5.02 17.52 -9.80
C VAL A 209 -5.83 16.91 -8.64
N LYS A 210 -5.45 17.22 -7.40
CA LYS A 210 -6.12 16.81 -6.15
C LYS A 210 -6.33 15.28 -6.05
N PRO A 211 -5.26 14.47 -6.14
CA PRO A 211 -5.36 13.05 -5.87
C PRO A 211 -5.72 12.83 -4.39
N ASP A 212 -6.38 11.72 -4.10
CA ASP A 212 -6.82 11.39 -2.74
C ASP A 212 -5.64 11.13 -1.80
N ARG A 213 -4.52 10.62 -2.35
CA ARG A 213 -3.22 10.55 -1.69
C ARG A 213 -2.05 10.42 -2.67
N ILE A 214 -0.84 10.62 -2.17
CA ILE A 214 0.40 10.35 -2.88
C ILE A 214 1.15 9.16 -2.23
N GLY A 215 1.92 8.41 -3.01
CA GLY A 215 2.62 7.21 -2.54
C GLY A 215 4.14 7.29 -2.69
N LEU A 216 4.85 6.75 -1.70
CA LEU A 216 6.30 6.60 -1.70
C LEU A 216 6.66 5.12 -1.60
N ALA A 217 7.27 4.56 -2.64
CA ALA A 217 7.74 3.18 -2.63
C ALA A 217 9.25 3.11 -2.35
N ASP A 218 9.64 2.31 -1.36
CA ASP A 218 11.02 1.86 -1.15
C ASP A 218 11.28 0.57 -1.93
N THR A 219 11.38 0.70 -3.25
CA THR A 219 11.48 -0.43 -4.18
C THR A 219 12.70 -1.33 -3.94
N ALA A 220 13.79 -0.77 -3.40
CA ALA A 220 15.01 -1.51 -3.10
C ALA A 220 15.13 -1.95 -1.64
N GLY A 221 14.13 -1.65 -0.79
CA GLY A 221 14.13 -1.96 0.64
C GLY A 221 15.28 -1.30 1.43
N CYS A 222 15.95 -0.29 0.86
CA CYS A 222 17.22 0.20 1.37
C CYS A 222 17.08 1.38 2.35
N ILE A 223 15.87 1.91 2.57
CA ILE A 223 15.70 3.07 3.45
C ILE A 223 15.60 2.64 4.93
N THR A 224 16.29 3.35 5.80
CA THR A 224 16.14 3.12 7.25
C THR A 224 14.85 3.75 7.78
N PRO A 225 14.32 3.30 8.94
CA PRO A 225 13.15 3.92 9.56
C PRO A 225 13.29 5.43 9.80
N LEU A 226 14.49 5.90 10.18
CA LEU A 226 14.78 7.33 10.35
C LEU A 226 14.78 8.07 9.01
N GLY A 227 15.31 7.43 7.95
CA GLY A 227 15.27 7.95 6.58
C GLY A 227 13.84 8.11 6.06
N MET A 228 12.99 7.08 6.21
CA MET A 228 11.59 7.15 5.79
C MET A 228 10.82 8.22 6.56
N LYS A 229 11.01 8.31 7.88
CA LYS A 229 10.43 9.38 8.70
C LYS A 229 10.86 10.77 8.23
N TYR A 230 12.14 10.95 7.88
CA TYR A 230 12.65 12.21 7.35
C TYR A 230 11.99 12.54 6.00
N LEU A 231 11.94 11.58 5.08
CA LEU A 231 11.38 11.73 3.75
C LEU A 231 9.90 12.12 3.82
N VAL A 232 9.07 11.32 4.51
CA VAL A 232 7.63 11.59 4.69
C VAL A 232 7.41 12.98 5.29
N ARG A 233 8.18 13.35 6.32
CA ARG A 233 8.06 14.68 6.96
C ARG A 233 8.41 15.81 6.00
N LYS A 234 9.41 15.65 5.13
CA LYS A 234 9.78 16.65 4.14
C LYS A 234 8.71 16.78 3.07
N ILE A 235 8.24 15.67 2.52
CA ILE A 235 7.14 15.66 1.54
C ILE A 235 5.89 16.32 2.12
N LYS A 236 5.39 15.89 3.28
CA LYS A 236 4.19 16.48 3.90
C LYS A 236 4.29 17.98 4.22
N ARG A 237 5.50 18.51 4.41
CA ARG A 237 5.72 19.95 4.63
C ARG A 237 5.76 20.74 3.34
N SER A 238 6.17 20.10 2.25
CA SER A 238 6.30 20.72 0.93
C SER A 238 5.01 20.61 0.12
N VAL A 239 4.27 19.51 0.27
CA VAL A 239 3.02 19.23 -0.41
C VAL A 239 1.96 18.84 0.61
N ASN A 240 0.84 19.56 0.64
CA ASN A 240 -0.25 19.34 1.58
C ASN A 240 -1.15 18.17 1.13
N ALA A 241 -0.64 16.94 1.22
CA ALA A 241 -1.33 15.73 0.78
C ALA A 241 -1.29 14.61 1.83
N LYS A 242 -2.26 13.69 1.76
CA LYS A 242 -2.17 12.39 2.44
C LYS A 242 -1.05 11.59 1.79
N VAL A 243 -0.25 10.87 2.59
CA VAL A 243 0.92 10.12 2.13
C VAL A 243 0.76 8.66 2.51
N ALA A 244 0.87 7.77 1.52
CA ALA A 244 1.06 6.35 1.67
C ALA A 244 2.54 5.98 1.53
N VAL A 245 2.96 4.91 2.19
CA VAL A 245 4.30 4.34 2.08
C VAL A 245 4.19 2.85 1.77
N HIS A 246 5.05 2.36 0.88
CA HIS A 246 5.21 0.94 0.56
C HIS A 246 6.68 0.58 0.81
N CYS A 247 6.93 -0.21 1.85
CA CYS A 247 8.29 -0.52 2.30
C CYS A 247 8.60 -2.00 2.05
N HIS A 248 9.69 -2.27 1.32
CA HIS A 248 10.21 -3.62 1.19
C HIS A 248 11.06 -3.99 2.40
N ASN A 249 11.38 -5.28 2.53
CA ASN A 249 11.99 -5.88 3.71
C ASN A 249 13.36 -6.53 3.42
N ASP A 250 14.07 -6.08 2.38
CA ASP A 250 15.36 -6.65 1.97
C ASP A 250 16.41 -6.63 3.09
N PHE A 251 16.31 -5.70 4.04
CA PHE A 251 17.24 -5.52 5.16
C PHE A 251 16.60 -5.68 6.56
N GLY A 252 15.36 -6.19 6.65
CA GLY A 252 14.58 -6.35 7.89
C GLY A 252 14.02 -5.05 8.46
#